data_AF-A0AAC9AVP5-F1
#
_entry.id   AF-A0AAC9AVP5-F1
#
_cell.length_a   1.000
_cell.length_b   1.000
_cell.length_c   1.000
_cell.angle_alpha   90.00
_cell.angle_beta   90.00
_cell.angle_gamma   90.00
#
_symmetry.space_group_name_H-M   'P 1'
#
loop_
_entity.id
_entity.type
_entity.pdbx_description
1 polymer ?
#
loop_
_entity_poly.entity_id
_entity_poly.type
_entity_poly.pdbx_seq_one_letter_code
_entity_poly.pdbx_strand_id
1 'polypeptide(L)'
;MTKAVDAKMLRIAISAVRPIEDELRTQLRALHTGRYDADGRRNATSAALDGLTKLGFTIVDNASVFAIRLGGLRAESTTGVLGAMTNWLRAAEAKIGAAA
;
A
#
# COMPACT_ATOMS: atom_id res chain seq x y z
N MET A 1 -9.03 -24.55 7.60
CA MET A 1 -7.65 -24.27 8.08
C MET A 1 -7.17 -22.97 7.46
N THR A 2 -7.18 -21.86 8.21
CA THR A 2 -6.60 -20.58 7.78
C THR A 2 -5.08 -20.74 7.81
N LYS A 3 -4.40 -20.74 6.66
CA LYS A 3 -2.93 -20.78 6.63
C LYS A 3 -2.40 -19.63 7.48
N ALA A 4 -1.56 -19.94 8.46
CA ALA A 4 -0.87 -18.92 9.25
C ALA A 4 -0.10 -18.00 8.30
N VAL A 5 -0.25 -16.70 8.47
CA VAL A 5 0.52 -15.72 7.72
C VAL A 5 1.97 -15.81 8.17
N ASP A 6 2.90 -16.07 7.25
CA ASP A 6 4.32 -16.23 7.53
C ASP A 6 4.95 -14.87 7.92
N ALA A 7 5.42 -14.76 9.17
CA ALA A 7 6.03 -13.55 9.70
C ALA A 7 7.33 -13.15 8.97
N LYS A 8 8.10 -14.11 8.45
CA LYS A 8 9.31 -13.82 7.65
C LYS A 8 8.91 -13.21 6.31
N MET A 9 7.88 -13.76 5.66
CA MET A 9 7.35 -13.20 4.42
C MET A 9 6.78 -11.79 4.63
N LEU A 10 6.08 -11.55 5.74
CA LEU A 10 5.57 -10.21 6.06
C LEU A 10 6.70 -9.19 6.25
N ARG A 11 7.80 -9.55 6.90
CA ARG A 11 8.96 -8.64 7.05
C ARG A 11 9.55 -8.26 5.70
N ILE A 12 9.71 -9.22 4.79
CA ILE A 12 10.19 -8.96 3.42
C ILE A 12 9.23 -8.04 2.68
N ALA A 13 7.93 -8.33 2.75
CA ALA A 13 6.91 -7.52 2.10
C ALA A 13 6.84 -6.09 2.67
N ILE A 14 6.97 -5.90 4.00
CA ILE A 14 7.07 -4.57 4.62
C ILE A 14 8.27 -3.80 4.07
N SER A 15 9.46 -4.43 4.04
CA SER A 15 10.67 -3.79 3.52
C SER A 15 10.55 -3.40 2.05
N ALA A 16 9.76 -4.14 1.26
CA ALA A 16 9.52 -3.84 -0.15
C ALA A 16 8.43 -2.76 -0.36
N VAL A 17 7.40 -2.73 0.48
CA VAL A 17 6.28 -1.78 0.35
C VAL A 17 6.63 -0.39 0.89
N ARG A 18 7.39 -0.30 1.99
CA ARG A 18 7.81 0.97 2.60
C ARG A 18 8.39 1.98 1.60
N PRO A 19 9.40 1.66 0.77
CA PRO A 19 9.95 2.63 -0.16
C PRO A 19 8.93 3.11 -1.21
N ILE A 20 8.00 2.26 -1.64
CA ILE A 20 6.92 2.65 -2.56
C ILE A 20 5.98 3.65 -1.87
N GLU A 21 5.67 3.41 -0.59
CA GLU A 21 4.80 4.26 0.21
C GLU A 21 5.42 5.63 0.44
N ASP A 22 6.70 5.65 0.84
CA ASP A 22 7.47 6.86 1.12
C ASP A 22 7.64 7.72 -0.14
N GLU A 23 7.93 7.10 -1.29
CA GLU A 23 8.04 7.79 -2.58
C GLU A 23 6.69 8.42 -2.97
N LEU A 24 5.61 7.63 -2.93
CA LEU A 24 4.27 8.14 -3.25
C LEU A 24 3.87 9.29 -2.32
N ARG A 25 4.13 9.15 -1.02
CA ARG A 25 3.85 10.19 -0.02
C ARG A 25 4.63 11.47 -0.31
N THR A 26 5.90 11.35 -0.69
CA THR A 26 6.76 12.48 -1.04
C THR A 26 6.25 13.18 -2.29
N GLN A 27 5.95 12.43 -3.34
CA GLN A 27 5.38 12.96 -4.58
C GLN A 27 4.06 13.67 -4.30
N LEU A 28 3.09 13.03 -3.64
CA LEU A 28 1.79 13.64 -3.35
C LEU A 28 1.90 14.92 -2.49
N ARG A 29 2.88 15.01 -1.58
CA ARG A 29 3.15 16.23 -0.81
C ARG A 29 3.68 17.36 -1.69
N ALA A 30 4.60 17.07 -2.60
CA ALA A 30 5.13 18.07 -3.54
C ALA A 30 4.02 18.63 -4.44
N LEU A 31 3.11 17.77 -4.91
CA LEU A 31 2.01 18.14 -5.80
C LEU A 31 0.85 18.88 -5.09
N HIS A 32 0.83 18.90 -3.75
CA HIS A 32 -0.20 19.59 -2.98
C HIS A 32 -0.14 21.12 -3.13
N THR A 33 0.92 21.66 -3.76
CA THR A 33 1.18 23.09 -3.92
C THR A 33 0.50 23.74 -5.14
N GLY A 34 -0.16 22.98 -6.02
CA GLY A 34 -0.73 23.49 -7.28
C GLY A 34 -2.14 23.00 -7.58
N ARG A 35 -3.05 23.92 -7.89
CA ARG A 35 -4.49 23.71 -8.18
C ARG A 35 -4.77 22.85 -9.43
N TYR A 36 -3.74 22.36 -10.13
CA TYR A 36 -3.84 21.71 -11.45
C TYR A 36 -2.99 20.44 -11.64
N ASP A 37 -2.40 19.85 -10.60
CA ASP A 37 -1.56 18.65 -10.80
C ASP A 37 -2.34 17.33 -10.69
N ALA A 38 -3.42 17.22 -11.48
CA ALA A 38 -4.18 15.98 -11.58
C ALA A 38 -3.36 14.87 -12.24
N ASP A 39 -2.61 15.21 -13.29
CA ASP A 39 -1.81 14.26 -14.06
C ASP A 39 -0.61 13.74 -13.26
N GLY A 40 0.10 14.60 -12.51
CA GLY A 40 1.18 14.16 -11.64
C GLY A 40 0.69 13.25 -10.51
N ARG A 41 -0.48 13.55 -9.92
CA ARG A 41 -1.08 12.66 -8.90
C ARG A 41 -1.48 11.31 -9.51
N ARG A 42 -2.02 11.31 -10.72
CA ARG A 42 -2.35 10.09 -11.46
C ARG A 42 -1.10 9.28 -11.78
N ASN A 43 -0.05 9.92 -12.26
CA ASN A 43 1.22 9.27 -12.60
C ASN A 43 1.91 8.68 -11.36
N ALA A 44 1.99 9.45 -10.27
CA ALA A 44 2.52 9.00 -8.98
C ALA A 44 1.76 7.76 -8.46
N THR A 45 0.43 7.84 -8.50
CA THR A 45 -0.44 6.73 -8.11
C THR A 45 -0.22 5.52 -9.01
N SER A 46 -0.18 5.68 -10.33
CA SER A 46 0.06 4.59 -11.29
C SER A 46 1.40 3.90 -11.03
N ALA A 47 2.47 4.66 -10.78
CA ALA A 47 3.78 4.09 -10.47
C ALA A 47 3.76 3.25 -9.19
N ALA A 48 3.04 3.71 -8.16
CA ALA A 48 2.86 2.95 -6.93
C ALA A 48 2.06 1.65 -7.16
N LEU A 49 1.01 1.70 -7.98
CA LEU A 49 0.21 0.52 -8.35
C LEU A 49 1.02 -0.51 -9.12
N ASP A 50 1.86 -0.08 -10.05
CA ASP A 50 2.77 -0.94 -10.79
C ASP A 50 3.77 -1.62 -9.85
N GLY A 51 4.33 -0.85 -8.90
CA GLY A 51 5.21 -1.37 -7.86
C GLY A 51 4.54 -2.46 -7.01
N LEU A 52 3.34 -2.18 -6.48
CA LEU A 52 2.56 -3.13 -5.69
C LEU A 52 2.22 -4.39 -6.51
N THR A 53 1.82 -4.24 -7.77
CA THR A 53 1.49 -5.36 -8.66
C THR A 53 2.72 -6.24 -8.92
N LYS A 54 3.90 -5.65 -9.14
CA LYS A 54 5.17 -6.40 -9.28
C LYS A 54 5.56 -7.17 -8.01
N LEU A 55 5.16 -6.67 -6.84
CA LEU A 55 5.33 -7.36 -5.55
C LEU A 55 4.26 -8.46 -5.32
N GLY A 56 3.30 -8.62 -6.21
CA GLY A 56 2.25 -9.64 -6.13
C GLY A 56 1.03 -9.24 -5.32
N PHE A 57 0.82 -7.95 -5.05
CA PHE A 57 -0.41 -7.49 -4.43
C PHE A 57 -1.61 -7.71 -5.35
N THR A 58 -2.71 -8.19 -4.77
CA THR A 58 -4.03 -8.06 -5.40
C THR A 58 -4.59 -6.70 -5.07
N ILE A 59 -4.98 -5.95 -6.08
CA ILE A 59 -5.50 -4.60 -5.97
C ILE A 59 -6.97 -4.61 -6.38
N VAL A 60 -7.82 -4.00 -5.56
CA VAL A 60 -9.23 -3.75 -5.87
C VAL A 60 -9.47 -2.27 -5.71
N ASP A 61 -9.73 -1.60 -6.82
CA ASP A 61 -10.15 -0.21 -6.85
C ASP A 61 -11.63 -0.17 -7.21
N ASN A 62 -12.46 0.20 -6.24
CA ASN A 62 -13.85 0.53 -6.50
C ASN A 62 -14.06 2.01 -6.21
N ALA A 63 -15.06 2.63 -6.85
CA ALA A 63 -15.26 4.08 -6.85
C ALA A 63 -15.30 4.74 -5.45
N SER A 64 -15.46 3.96 -4.37
CA SER A 64 -15.55 4.43 -2.99
C SER A 64 -14.41 3.96 -2.09
N VAL A 65 -13.69 2.90 -2.44
CA VAL A 65 -12.72 2.20 -1.59
C VAL A 65 -11.61 1.59 -2.43
N PHE A 66 -10.38 1.89 -2.02
CA PHE A 66 -9.18 1.26 -2.50
C PHE A 66 -8.73 0.16 -1.55
N ALA A 67 -8.54 -1.07 -2.03
CA ALA A 67 -8.10 -2.19 -1.20
C ALA A 67 -6.91 -2.93 -1.81
N ILE A 68 -5.98 -3.35 -0.95
CA ILE A 68 -4.81 -4.13 -1.32
C ILE A 68 -4.70 -5.38 -0.46
N ARG A 69 -4.21 -6.47 -1.07
CA ARG A 69 -4.04 -7.76 -0.39
C ARG A 69 -2.71 -8.41 -0.77
N LEU A 70 -1.96 -8.86 0.24
CA LEU A 70 -0.77 -9.70 0.08
C LEU A 70 -0.58 -10.55 1.34
N GLY A 71 -0.08 -11.78 1.18
CA GLY A 71 0.30 -12.63 2.31
C GLY A 71 -0.85 -12.94 3.27
N GLY A 72 -2.09 -13.03 2.78
CA GLY A 72 -3.28 -13.26 3.62
C GLY A 72 -3.80 -12.03 4.38
N LEU A 73 -3.10 -10.90 4.33
CA LEU A 73 -3.56 -9.62 4.89
C LEU A 73 -4.25 -8.79 3.81
N ARG A 74 -5.42 -8.23 4.15
CA ARG A 74 -6.16 -7.26 3.35
C ARG A 74 -6.23 -5.95 4.14
N ALA A 75 -6.03 -4.83 3.47
CA ALA A 75 -6.28 -3.50 4.01
C ALA A 75 -6.95 -2.62 2.96
N GLU A 76 -7.70 -1.63 3.41
CA GLU A 76 -8.46 -0.74 2.55
C GLU A 76 -8.47 0.69 3.05
N SER A 77 -8.78 1.63 2.16
CA SER A 77 -8.92 3.05 2.46
C SER A 77 -9.87 3.73 1.49
N THR A 78 -10.64 4.69 1.99
CA THR A 78 -11.44 5.63 1.18
C THR A 78 -10.61 6.80 0.65
N THR A 79 -9.38 6.97 1.14
CA THR A 79 -8.47 8.06 0.74
C THR A 79 -7.53 7.69 -0.41
N GLY A 80 -7.70 6.48 -0.99
CA GLY A 80 -6.92 5.98 -2.12
C GLY A 80 -5.76 5.06 -1.72
N VAL A 81 -4.89 4.77 -2.71
CA VAL A 81 -3.81 3.77 -2.57
C VAL A 81 -2.86 4.06 -1.42
N LEU A 82 -2.48 5.33 -1.18
CA LEU A 82 -1.54 5.68 -0.10
C LEU A 82 -2.12 5.27 1.27
N GLY A 83 -3.40 5.55 1.51
CA GLY A 83 -4.06 5.15 2.74
C GLY A 83 -4.16 3.63 2.88
N ALA A 84 -4.45 2.91 1.78
CA ALA A 84 -4.49 1.46 1.79
C ALA A 84 -3.12 0.84 2.11
N MET A 85 -2.04 1.41 1.57
CA MET A 85 -0.65 1.02 1.88
C MET A 85 -0.30 1.27 3.34
N THR A 86 -0.59 2.46 3.87
CA THR A 86 -0.36 2.78 5.29
C THR A 86 -1.11 1.80 6.20
N ASN A 87 -2.38 1.51 5.89
CA ASN A 87 -3.19 0.57 6.66
C ASN A 87 -2.65 -0.87 6.58
N TRP A 88 -2.18 -1.30 5.41
CA TRP A 88 -1.58 -2.61 5.22
C TRP A 88 -0.28 -2.75 6.02
N LEU A 89 0.61 -1.76 5.97
CA LEU A 89 1.86 -1.74 6.73
C LEU A 89 1.61 -1.86 8.23
N ARG A 90 0.68 -1.06 8.77
CA ARG A 90 0.28 -1.14 10.18
C ARG A 90 -0.25 -2.52 10.56
N ALA A 91 -1.11 -3.11 9.71
CA ALA A 91 -1.66 -4.44 9.95
C ALA A 91 -0.58 -5.53 9.91
N ALA A 92 0.38 -5.42 8.99
CA ALA A 92 1.50 -6.35 8.87
C ALA A 92 2.44 -6.27 10.07
N GLU A 93 2.77 -5.06 10.52
CA GLU A 93 3.59 -4.82 11.72
C GLU A 93 2.90 -5.34 12.99
N ALA A 94 1.60 -5.07 13.16
CA ALA A 94 0.82 -5.60 14.28
C ALA A 94 0.78 -7.13 14.26
N LYS A 95 0.67 -7.75 13.08
CA LYS A 95 0.68 -9.21 12.95
C LYS A 95 2.02 -9.83 13.33
N ILE A 96 3.13 -9.16 13.03
CA ILE A 96 4.47 -9.58 13.46
C ILE A 96 4.64 -9.40 14.96
N GLY A 97 4.19 -8.27 15.52
CA GLY A 97 4.27 -7.99 16.96
C GLY A 97 3.43 -8.95 17.81
N ALA A 98 2.27 -9.38 17.32
CA ALA A 98 1.42 -10.38 17.98
C ALA A 98 1.93 -11.84 17.83
N ALA A 99 2.94 -12.06 16.98
CA ALA A 99 3.57 -13.37 16.76
C ALA A 99 4.92 -13.51 17.47
N ALA A 100 5.37 -12.47 18.19
CA ALA A 100 6.56 -12.45 19.03
C ALA A 100 6.18 -12.79 20.49
#